data_AF-A0A348Y9Z0-F1
#
_entry.id   AF-A0A348Y9Z0-F1
#
_cell.length_a   1.000
_cell.length_b   1.000
_cell.length_c   1.000
_cell.angle_alpha   90.00
_cell.angle_beta   90.00
_cell.angle_gamma   90.00
#
_symmetry.space_group_name_H-M   'P 1'
#
loop_
_entity.id
_entity.type
_entity.pdbx_description
1 polymer ?
#
loop_
_entity_poly.entity_id
_entity_poly.type
_entity_poly.pdbx_seq_one_letter_code
_entity_poly.pdbx_strand_id
1 'polypeptide(L)'
;MLTENLTFVRTKDNVQIAIWHIFDSEKQPHLADCATHKAQNIFLTHGTFSDKKTCLRIAEYLAILGHHCYIMEWRAHGASSTPKDKFDFETVATYDYEATFRYFFEELKLNNLHCVTHSGGGIGLTMFLIQNPHYIDKINSASMFACQAYGAASNPISYVKILVVKLLTRLLCYIPAKKLKLGPFNESYYTMSQWYNWNLCKNFHSSFIKQGDMN
;
A
#
# COMPACT_ATOMS: atom_id res chain seq x y z
N MET A 1 -0.32 -11.39 24.66
CA MET A 1 0.37 -12.19 23.62
C MET A 1 0.15 -11.55 22.25
N LEU A 2 1.22 -11.28 21.52
CA LEU A 2 1.13 -10.76 20.16
C LEU A 2 0.42 -11.78 19.25
N THR A 3 -0.59 -11.31 18.52
CA THR A 3 -1.45 -12.13 17.65
C THR A 3 -1.48 -11.54 16.24
N GLU A 4 -1.42 -12.41 15.23
CA GLU A 4 -1.55 -12.04 13.81
C GLU A 4 -2.74 -12.79 13.19
N ASN A 5 -3.75 -12.06 12.72
CA ASN A 5 -4.90 -12.63 12.03
C ASN A 5 -4.91 -12.20 10.56
N LEU A 6 -5.08 -13.16 9.64
CA LEU A 6 -5.21 -12.89 8.22
C LEU A 6 -6.68 -12.87 7.80
N THR A 7 -7.10 -11.77 7.18
CA THR A 7 -8.40 -11.65 6.50
C THR A 7 -8.17 -11.37 5.02
N PHE A 8 -8.98 -11.96 4.15
CA PHE A 8 -8.99 -11.65 2.72
C PHE A 8 -10.17 -10.76 2.38
N VAL A 9 -9.91 -9.63 1.74
CA VAL A 9 -10.94 -8.75 1.17
C VAL A 9 -10.97 -8.93 -0.34
N ARG A 10 -12.18 -8.96 -0.92
CA ARG A 10 -12.35 -9.08 -2.37
C ARG A 10 -12.53 -7.69 -2.98
N THR A 11 -11.74 -7.40 -4.00
CA THR A 11 -11.81 -6.19 -4.83
C THR A 11 -12.92 -6.29 -5.88
N LYS A 12 -13.31 -5.15 -6.47
CA LYS A 12 -14.34 -5.10 -7.53
C LYS A 12 -13.92 -5.85 -8.79
N ASP A 13 -12.62 -5.89 -9.09
CA ASP A 13 -12.05 -6.70 -10.18
C ASP A 13 -11.71 -8.15 -9.75
N ASN A 14 -12.31 -8.61 -8.65
CA ASN A 14 -12.31 -10.00 -8.19
C ASN A 14 -10.92 -10.56 -7.77
N VAL A 15 -10.00 -9.69 -7.38
CA VAL A 15 -8.71 -10.04 -6.75
C VAL A 15 -8.87 -10.12 -5.23
N GLN A 16 -8.30 -11.15 -4.59
CA GLN A 16 -8.24 -11.25 -3.12
C GLN A 16 -7.00 -10.54 -2.58
N ILE A 17 -7.22 -9.64 -1.63
CA ILE A 17 -6.19 -8.82 -0.98
C ILE A 17 -6.08 -9.24 0.48
N ALA A 18 -4.87 -9.54 0.91
CA ALA A 18 -4.54 -9.93 2.27
C ALA A 18 -4.42 -8.71 3.18
N ILE A 19 -5.18 -8.74 4.28
CA ILE A 19 -5.11 -7.79 5.38
C ILE A 19 -4.68 -8.55 6.63
N TRP A 20 -3.51 -8.20 7.17
CA TRP A 20 -2.99 -8.74 8.42
C TRP A 20 -3.36 -7.82 9.58
N HIS A 21 -4.12 -8.33 10.54
CA HIS A 21 -4.43 -7.65 11.78
C HIS A 21 -3.47 -8.10 12.88
N ILE A 22 -2.64 -7.17 13.34
CA ILE A 22 -1.62 -7.36 14.37
C ILE A 22 -2.07 -6.62 15.64
N PHE A 23 -2.18 -7.34 16.75
CA PHE A 23 -2.61 -6.78 18.04
C PHE A 23 -2.06 -7.61 19.20
N ASP A 24 -2.05 -7.04 20.40
CA ASP A 24 -1.73 -7.76 21.63
C ASP A 24 -3.03 -8.17 22.35
N SER A 25 -3.32 -9.47 22.39
CA SER A 25 -4.55 -10.02 22.97
C SER A 25 -4.65 -9.82 24.48
N GLU A 26 -3.53 -9.65 25.18
CA GLU A 26 -3.52 -9.39 26.63
C GLU A 26 -3.81 -7.93 26.96
N LYS A 27 -3.64 -7.01 26.00
CA LYS A 27 -3.91 -5.58 26.20
C LYS A 27 -5.32 -5.17 25.79
N GLN A 28 -6.07 -6.05 25.13
CA GLN A 28 -7.49 -5.80 24.80
C GLN A 28 -8.39 -5.56 26.03
N PRO A 29 -8.29 -6.33 27.13
CA PRO A 29 -9.17 -6.14 28.29
C PRO A 29 -8.89 -4.86 29.08
N HIS A 30 -7.63 -4.37 29.08
CA HIS A 30 -7.19 -3.29 29.97
C HIS A 30 -7.49 -1.87 29.43
N LEU A 31 -7.82 -1.73 28.15
CA LEU A 31 -8.09 -0.44 27.51
C LEU A 31 -9.57 0.00 27.63
N ALA A 32 -10.44 -0.88 28.13
CA ALA A 32 -11.81 -0.50 28.47
C ALA A 32 -11.90 0.39 29.72
N ASP A 33 -10.92 0.31 30.64
CA ASP A 33 -11.02 0.88 31.99
C ASP A 33 -10.00 1.98 32.34
N CYS A 34 -8.94 2.21 31.54
CA CYS A 34 -7.92 3.21 31.85
C CYS A 34 -7.87 4.34 30.80
N ALA A 35 -8.50 5.45 31.14
CA ALA A 35 -8.78 6.62 30.30
C ALA A 35 -7.56 7.50 29.91
N THR A 36 -6.33 6.96 29.80
CA THR A 36 -5.16 7.79 29.42
C THR A 36 -4.76 7.68 27.96
N HIS A 37 -5.01 6.56 27.26
CA HIS A 37 -4.83 6.47 25.80
C HIS A 37 -5.84 5.51 25.16
N LYS A 38 -6.83 6.02 24.43
CA LYS A 38 -7.77 5.20 23.63
C LYS A 38 -6.99 4.38 22.60
N ALA A 39 -7.30 3.09 22.47
CA ALA A 39 -6.75 2.23 21.43
C ALA A 39 -6.98 2.85 20.04
N GLN A 40 -5.91 2.96 19.25
CA GLN A 40 -5.97 3.50 17.90
C GLN A 40 -5.91 2.39 16.86
N ASN A 41 -6.57 2.59 15.72
CA ASN A 41 -6.41 1.74 14.55
C ASN A 41 -5.38 2.35 13.62
N ILE A 42 -4.43 1.54 13.17
CA ILE A 42 -3.29 1.98 12.39
C ILE A 42 -3.21 1.13 11.13
N PHE A 43 -3.47 1.74 9.99
CA PHE A 43 -3.26 1.14 8.68
C PHE A 43 -1.81 1.30 8.25
N LEU A 44 -1.16 0.21 7.88
CA LEU A 44 0.19 0.19 7.32
C LEU A 44 0.18 -0.38 5.91
N THR A 45 0.95 0.22 5.01
CA THR A 45 1.11 -0.29 3.65
C THR A 45 2.54 -0.15 3.17
N HIS A 46 3.00 -1.22 2.54
CA HIS A 46 4.34 -1.33 1.97
C HIS A 46 4.40 -0.68 0.58
N GLY A 47 5.58 -0.71 -0.04
CA GLY A 47 5.79 -0.21 -1.39
C GLY A 47 6.17 -1.31 -2.36
N THR A 48 6.72 -0.91 -3.50
CA THR A 48 7.21 -1.83 -4.51
C THR A 48 8.26 -2.80 -3.97
N PHE A 49 8.32 -4.00 -4.55
CA PHE A 49 9.29 -5.07 -4.24
C PHE A 49 9.19 -5.67 -2.83
N SER A 50 8.20 -5.27 -2.03
CA SER A 50 8.11 -5.58 -0.60
C SER A 50 6.78 -6.22 -0.22
N ASP A 51 6.66 -6.66 1.03
CA ASP A 51 5.46 -7.31 1.56
C ASP A 51 5.19 -6.81 3.00
N LYS A 52 4.29 -7.48 3.73
CA LYS A 52 3.97 -7.09 5.11
C LYS A 52 5.20 -6.98 6.02
N LYS A 53 6.29 -7.70 5.75
CA LYS A 53 7.47 -7.75 6.64
C LYS A 53 8.13 -6.38 6.78
N THR A 54 8.02 -5.53 5.76
CA THR A 54 8.49 -4.13 5.82
C THR A 54 7.77 -3.31 6.89
N CYS A 55 6.50 -3.63 7.15
CA CYS A 55 5.67 -2.94 8.14
C CYS A 55 5.62 -3.67 9.49
N LEU A 56 5.90 -4.98 9.50
CA LEU A 56 5.59 -5.87 10.62
C LEU A 56 6.21 -5.40 11.94
N ARG A 57 7.50 -5.07 11.99
CA ARG A 57 8.15 -4.68 13.26
C ARG A 57 7.57 -3.41 13.87
N ILE A 58 7.16 -2.45 13.04
CA ILE A 58 6.49 -1.23 13.50
C ILE A 58 5.08 -1.59 14.00
N ALA A 59 4.36 -2.45 13.26
CA ALA A 59 3.03 -2.92 13.66
C ALA A 59 3.06 -3.70 14.99
N GLU A 60 4.03 -4.59 15.19
CA GLU A 60 4.23 -5.33 16.45
C GLU A 60 4.52 -4.39 17.62
N TYR A 61 5.39 -3.39 17.42
CA TYR A 61 5.70 -2.41 18.45
C TYR A 61 4.44 -1.61 18.85
N LEU A 62 3.67 -1.15 17.88
CA LEU A 62 2.43 -0.41 18.12
C LEU A 62 1.34 -1.30 18.75
N ALA A 63 1.28 -2.58 18.36
CA ALA A 63 0.40 -3.57 18.98
C ALA A 63 0.76 -3.80 20.45
N ILE A 64 2.05 -3.90 20.77
CA ILE A 64 2.54 -3.95 22.15
C ILE A 64 2.16 -2.68 22.91
N LEU A 65 2.01 -1.52 22.27
CA LEU A 65 1.49 -0.31 22.93
C LEU A 65 -0.04 -0.29 23.09
N GLY A 66 -0.74 -1.34 22.67
CA GLY A 66 -2.20 -1.46 22.79
C GLY A 66 -2.97 -0.92 21.58
N HIS A 67 -2.32 -0.76 20.42
CA HIS A 67 -2.99 -0.36 19.18
C HIS A 67 -3.37 -1.55 18.30
N HIS A 68 -4.32 -1.35 17.40
CA HIS A 68 -4.71 -2.33 16.39
C HIS A 68 -4.04 -1.96 15.07
N CYS A 69 -3.16 -2.82 14.56
CA CYS A 69 -2.44 -2.56 13.33
C CYS A 69 -2.97 -3.43 12.19
N TYR A 70 -3.22 -2.82 11.04
CA TYR A 70 -3.73 -3.49 9.84
C TYR A 70 -2.73 -3.30 8.70
N ILE A 71 -2.12 -4.37 8.22
CA ILE A 71 -1.17 -4.33 7.11
C ILE A 71 -1.83 -4.87 5.85
N MET A 72 -1.99 -4.05 4.82
CA MET A 72 -2.45 -4.51 3.50
C MET A 72 -1.25 -4.93 2.65
N GLU A 73 -1.33 -6.13 2.09
CA GLU A 73 -0.41 -6.58 1.05
C GLU A 73 -1.02 -6.33 -0.33
N TRP A 74 -0.29 -5.68 -1.24
CA TRP A 74 -0.80 -5.39 -2.59
C TRP A 74 -1.12 -6.66 -3.37
N ARG A 75 -1.96 -6.57 -4.40
CA ARG A 75 -2.09 -7.65 -5.39
C ARG A 75 -0.70 -8.13 -5.87
N ALA A 76 -0.59 -9.44 -6.09
CA ALA A 76 0.64 -10.15 -6.42
C ALA A 76 1.78 -10.09 -5.37
N HIS A 77 1.53 -9.55 -4.17
CA HIS A 77 2.49 -9.48 -3.07
C HIS A 77 2.04 -10.30 -1.87
N GLY A 78 2.99 -10.88 -1.15
CA GLY A 78 2.74 -11.60 0.10
C GLY A 78 1.70 -12.71 -0.05
N ALA A 79 0.66 -12.65 0.78
CA ALA A 79 -0.47 -13.58 0.74
C ALA A 79 -1.59 -13.16 -0.23
N SER A 80 -1.54 -11.96 -0.82
CA SER A 80 -2.53 -11.51 -1.79
C SER A 80 -2.46 -12.31 -3.09
N SER A 81 -3.60 -12.44 -3.76
CA SER A 81 -3.69 -13.14 -5.04
C SER A 81 -2.93 -12.41 -6.14
N THR A 82 -2.37 -13.18 -7.07
CA THR A 82 -1.76 -12.67 -8.30
C THR A 82 -2.82 -12.65 -9.42
N PRO A 83 -3.22 -11.48 -9.95
CA PRO A 83 -4.15 -11.41 -11.06
C PRO A 83 -3.53 -11.96 -12.35
N LYS A 84 -4.38 -12.42 -13.27
CA LYS A 84 -3.95 -12.81 -14.62
C LYS A 84 -3.65 -11.60 -15.50
N ASP A 85 -4.44 -10.55 -15.32
CA ASP A 85 -4.31 -9.32 -16.08
C ASP A 85 -3.16 -8.45 -15.56
N LYS A 86 -2.65 -7.61 -16.47
CA LYS A 86 -1.60 -6.64 -16.15
C LYS A 86 -2.23 -5.52 -15.32
N PHE A 87 -1.48 -5.03 -14.34
CA PHE A 87 -1.92 -3.95 -13.47
C PHE A 87 -0.79 -2.96 -13.24
N ASP A 88 -1.17 -1.77 -12.78
CA ASP A 88 -0.26 -0.69 -12.43
C ASP A 88 -0.56 -0.10 -11.04
N PHE A 89 0.11 0.99 -10.64
CA PHE A 89 -0.14 1.63 -9.35
C PHE A 89 -1.57 2.17 -9.25
N GLU A 90 -2.11 2.73 -10.33
CA GLU A 90 -3.50 3.20 -10.36
C GLU A 90 -4.47 2.06 -10.08
N THR A 91 -4.22 0.88 -10.64
CA THR A 91 -5.01 -0.31 -10.38
C THR A 91 -5.00 -0.67 -8.89
N VAL A 92 -3.83 -0.66 -8.24
CA VAL A 92 -3.70 -0.91 -6.78
C VAL A 92 -4.50 0.14 -5.99
N ALA A 93 -4.35 1.43 -6.31
CA ALA A 93 -5.06 2.51 -5.63
C ALA A 93 -6.59 2.45 -5.81
N THR A 94 -7.03 2.07 -7.01
CA THR A 94 -8.47 2.03 -7.37
C THR A 94 -9.18 0.86 -6.71
N TYR A 95 -8.54 -0.31 -6.66
CA TYR A 95 -9.20 -1.55 -6.26
C TYR A 95 -8.73 -2.07 -4.91
N ASP A 96 -7.41 -2.14 -4.66
CA ASP A 96 -6.88 -2.78 -3.45
C ASP A 96 -7.11 -1.88 -2.23
N TYR A 97 -6.77 -0.58 -2.35
CA TYR A 97 -7.04 0.38 -1.29
C TYR A 97 -8.54 0.58 -1.07
N GLU A 98 -9.35 0.60 -2.13
CA GLU A 98 -10.81 0.73 -1.99
C GLU A 98 -11.40 -0.45 -1.24
N ALA A 99 -11.05 -1.68 -1.59
CA ALA A 99 -11.55 -2.86 -0.89
C ALA A 99 -11.10 -2.88 0.58
N THR A 100 -9.87 -2.45 0.85
CA THR A 100 -9.30 -2.35 2.20
C THR A 100 -10.04 -1.31 3.04
N PHE A 101 -10.25 -0.11 2.51
CA PHE A 101 -10.94 0.97 3.22
C PHE A 101 -12.42 0.68 3.38
N ARG A 102 -13.06 0.06 2.39
CA ARG A 102 -14.41 -0.46 2.51
C ARG A 102 -14.52 -1.46 3.66
N TYR A 103 -13.62 -2.44 3.72
CA TYR A 103 -13.55 -3.38 4.85
C TYR A 103 -13.39 -2.67 6.20
N PHE A 104 -12.47 -1.70 6.31
CA PHE A 104 -12.28 -0.94 7.54
C PHE A 104 -13.53 -0.17 8.00
N PHE A 105 -14.18 0.56 7.10
CA PHE A 105 -15.24 1.50 7.50
C PHE A 105 -16.65 0.91 7.39
N GLU A 106 -16.89 -0.05 6.51
CA GLU A 106 -18.19 -0.67 6.32
C GLU A 106 -18.34 -1.99 7.09
N GLU A 107 -17.28 -2.78 7.23
CA GLU A 107 -17.35 -4.07 7.92
C GLU A 107 -16.87 -3.94 9.37
N LEU A 108 -15.65 -3.43 9.59
CA LEU A 108 -15.09 -3.24 10.93
C LEU A 108 -15.66 -2.01 11.67
N LYS A 109 -16.34 -1.11 10.94
CA LYS A 109 -16.91 0.14 11.48
C LYS A 109 -15.89 0.97 12.28
N LEU A 110 -14.64 1.06 11.80
CA LEU A 110 -13.60 1.83 12.48
C LEU A 110 -14.00 3.31 12.58
N ASN A 111 -13.85 3.88 13.77
CA ASN A 111 -14.20 5.29 14.06
C ASN A 111 -12.97 6.19 14.26
N ASN A 112 -11.77 5.60 14.11
CA ASN A 112 -10.49 6.28 14.06
C ASN A 112 -9.57 5.45 13.16
N LEU A 113 -8.72 6.09 12.37
CA LEU A 113 -7.74 5.46 11.52
C LEU A 113 -6.53 6.38 11.30
N HIS A 114 -5.35 5.91 11.67
CA HIS A 114 -4.08 6.52 11.31
C HIS A 114 -3.42 5.72 10.20
N CYS A 115 -2.80 6.38 9.22
CA CYS A 115 -2.12 5.73 8.11
C CYS A 115 -0.60 5.86 8.23
N VAL A 116 0.13 4.78 8.00
CA VAL A 116 1.59 4.73 7.94
C VAL A 116 1.99 4.09 6.62
N THR A 117 2.58 4.87 5.73
CA THR A 117 2.85 4.41 4.37
C THR A 117 4.34 4.43 4.08
N HIS A 118 4.83 3.44 3.32
CA HIS A 118 6.20 3.41 2.84
C HIS A 118 6.30 3.38 1.32
N SER A 119 7.19 4.20 0.74
CA SER A 119 7.52 4.21 -0.68
C SER A 119 6.25 4.29 -1.56
N GLY A 120 6.08 3.34 -2.49
CA GLY A 120 4.88 3.20 -3.32
C GLY A 120 3.56 3.17 -2.55
N GLY A 121 3.57 2.75 -1.28
CA GLY A 121 2.43 2.79 -0.36
C GLY A 121 1.79 4.16 -0.24
N GLY A 122 2.62 5.20 -0.09
CA GLY A 122 2.09 6.56 0.04
C GLY A 122 1.54 7.10 -1.27
N ILE A 123 2.12 6.68 -2.40
CA ILE A 123 1.61 7.03 -3.74
C ILE A 123 0.23 6.37 -3.92
N GLY A 124 0.10 5.09 -3.59
CA GLY A 124 -1.17 4.35 -3.63
C GLY A 124 -2.25 4.99 -2.77
N LEU A 125 -1.94 5.29 -1.51
CA LEU A 125 -2.87 5.99 -0.61
C LEU A 125 -3.29 7.36 -1.17
N THR A 126 -2.35 8.13 -1.70
CA THR A 126 -2.63 9.46 -2.28
C THR A 126 -3.59 9.35 -3.46
N MET A 127 -3.32 8.44 -4.40
CA MET A 127 -4.20 8.22 -5.56
C MET A 127 -5.58 7.71 -5.15
N PHE A 128 -5.64 6.84 -4.14
CA PHE A 128 -6.91 6.35 -3.60
C PHE A 128 -7.75 7.50 -3.03
N LEU A 129 -7.15 8.39 -2.24
CA LEU A 129 -7.87 9.52 -1.62
C LEU A 129 -8.30 10.58 -2.63
N ILE A 130 -7.53 10.78 -3.72
CA ILE A 130 -7.97 11.63 -4.83
C ILE A 130 -9.23 11.05 -5.50
N GLN A 131 -9.28 9.73 -5.68
CA GLN A 131 -10.43 9.04 -6.28
C GLN A 131 -11.63 8.89 -5.34
N ASN A 132 -11.38 8.87 -4.03
CA ASN A 132 -12.38 8.62 -2.99
C ASN A 132 -12.29 9.67 -1.87
N PRO A 133 -12.55 10.96 -2.16
CA PRO A 133 -12.33 12.05 -1.21
C PRO A 133 -13.18 11.93 0.07
N HIS A 134 -14.29 11.18 0.03
CA HIS A 134 -15.15 10.92 1.19
C HIS A 134 -14.48 10.09 2.31
N TYR A 135 -13.30 9.50 2.07
CA TYR A 135 -12.49 8.87 3.11
C TYR A 135 -11.52 9.83 3.80
N ILE A 136 -11.26 11.03 3.26
CA ILE A 136 -10.30 11.97 3.82
C ILE A 136 -10.68 12.34 5.25
N ASP A 137 -11.95 12.69 5.49
CA ASP A 137 -12.46 13.06 6.82
C ASP A 137 -12.51 11.88 7.82
N LYS A 138 -12.29 10.65 7.34
CA LYS A 138 -12.24 9.44 8.18
C LYS A 138 -10.83 9.07 8.64
N ILE A 139 -9.80 9.76 8.14
CA ILE A 139 -8.39 9.53 8.49
C ILE A 139 -7.96 10.59 9.51
N ASN A 140 -7.47 10.15 10.68
CA ASN A 140 -6.99 11.03 11.73
C ASN A 140 -5.60 11.61 11.42
N SER A 141 -4.71 10.82 10.82
CA SER A 141 -3.43 11.31 10.32
C SER A 141 -2.80 10.35 9.29
N ALA A 142 -1.84 10.86 8.52
CA ALA A 142 -1.02 10.06 7.63
C ALA A 142 0.47 10.38 7.82
N SER A 143 1.28 9.34 8.04
CA SER A 143 2.74 9.42 8.13
C SER A 143 3.36 8.75 6.91
N MET A 144 4.09 9.53 6.10
CA MET A 144 4.61 9.09 4.80
C MET A 144 6.13 8.94 4.83
N PHE A 145 6.64 7.74 4.56
CA PHE A 145 8.06 7.41 4.57
C PHE A 145 8.56 7.12 3.15
N ALA A 146 9.43 7.99 2.63
CA ALA A 146 10.07 7.83 1.31
C ALA A 146 9.08 7.70 0.12
N CYS A 147 7.92 8.34 0.19
CA CYS A 147 6.83 8.22 -0.79
C CYS A 147 7.02 9.10 -2.03
N GLN A 148 8.11 8.89 -2.76
CA GLN A 148 8.48 9.72 -3.90
C GLN A 148 7.81 9.25 -5.21
N ALA A 149 6.83 10.01 -5.70
CA ALA A 149 6.21 9.79 -7.00
C ALA A 149 7.15 10.11 -8.18
N TYR A 150 7.79 11.27 -8.15
CA TYR A 150 8.82 11.70 -9.10
C TYR A 150 9.89 12.52 -8.37
N GLY A 151 11.07 12.65 -8.97
CA GLY A 151 12.21 13.37 -8.39
C GLY A 151 13.53 12.60 -8.45
N ALA A 152 13.50 11.30 -8.78
CA ALA A 152 14.70 10.49 -8.98
C ALA A 152 15.49 10.90 -10.22
N ALA A 153 14.85 11.52 -11.23
CA ALA A 153 15.48 12.01 -12.45
C ALA A 153 15.96 13.48 -12.34
N SER A 154 16.50 13.89 -11.19
CA SER A 154 16.89 15.28 -10.91
C SER A 154 18.05 15.79 -11.77
N ASN A 155 18.93 14.89 -12.23
CA ASN A 155 20.08 15.21 -13.09
C ASN A 155 20.10 14.35 -14.37
N PRO A 156 20.85 14.76 -15.41
CA PRO A 156 20.88 14.05 -16.70
C PRO A 156 21.33 12.59 -16.60
N ILE A 157 22.27 12.28 -15.69
CA ILE A 157 22.76 10.90 -15.50
C ILE A 157 21.64 10.02 -14.93
N SER A 158 20.94 10.49 -13.90
CA SER A 158 19.80 9.77 -13.31
C SER A 158 18.66 9.61 -14.31
N TYR A 159 18.39 10.63 -15.13
CA TYR A 159 17.40 10.55 -16.20
C TYR A 159 17.74 9.42 -17.19
N VAL A 160 18.98 9.37 -17.70
CA VAL A 160 19.44 8.33 -18.61
C VAL A 160 19.38 6.95 -17.95
N LYS A 161 19.76 6.83 -16.67
CA LYS A 161 19.65 5.57 -15.92
C LYS A 161 18.21 5.06 -15.87
N ILE A 162 17.25 5.94 -15.53
CA ILE A 162 15.83 5.58 -15.47
C ILE A 162 15.31 5.17 -16.85
N LEU A 163 15.70 5.89 -17.90
CA LEU A 163 15.33 5.55 -19.28
C LEU A 163 15.86 4.16 -19.67
N VAL A 164 17.13 3.87 -19.41
CA VAL A 164 17.76 2.58 -19.70
C VAL A 164 17.05 1.46 -18.92
N VAL A 165 16.82 1.66 -17.62
CA VAL A 165 16.11 0.67 -16.79
C VAL A 165 14.69 0.45 -17.29
N LYS A 166 13.95 1.50 -17.69
CA LYS A 166 12.63 1.37 -18.32
C LYS A 166 12.68 0.51 -19.58
N LEU A 167 13.67 0.70 -20.45
CA LEU A 167 13.83 -0.08 -21.69
C LEU A 167 14.19 -1.54 -21.40
N LEU A 168 15.14 -1.80 -20.51
CA LEU A 168 15.54 -3.16 -20.12
C LEU A 168 14.37 -3.92 -19.49
N THR A 169 13.62 -3.27 -18.61
CA THR A 169 12.49 -3.89 -17.92
C THR A 169 11.29 -4.09 -18.85
N ARG A 170 11.11 -3.25 -19.87
CA ARG A 170 10.16 -3.49 -20.96
C ARG A 170 10.49 -4.76 -21.74
N LEU A 171 11.77 -5.00 -22.03
CA LEU A 171 12.22 -6.22 -22.73
C LEU A 171 12.05 -7.48 -21.87
N LEU A 172 12.36 -7.37 -20.57
CA LEU A 172 12.22 -8.49 -19.63
C LEU A 172 10.80 -8.70 -19.13
N CYS A 173 9.89 -7.74 -19.35
CA CYS A 173 8.54 -7.65 -18.78
C CYS A 173 8.46 -7.54 -17.24
N TYR A 174 9.57 -7.64 -16.52
CA TYR A 174 9.63 -7.50 -15.05
C TYR A 174 11.00 -7.04 -14.56
N ILE A 175 11.07 -6.66 -13.28
CA ILE A 175 12.28 -6.31 -12.54
C ILE A 175 12.67 -7.51 -11.66
N PRO A 176 13.86 -8.12 -11.84
CA PRO A 176 14.30 -9.26 -11.06
C PRO A 176 14.81 -8.86 -9.66
N ALA A 177 13.97 -8.21 -8.87
CA ALA A 177 14.29 -7.64 -7.57
C ALA A 177 14.97 -8.63 -6.60
N LYS A 178 14.53 -9.90 -6.59
CA LYS A 178 15.17 -10.94 -5.77
C LYS A 178 16.64 -11.14 -6.13
N LYS A 179 16.96 -11.20 -7.43
CA LYS A 179 18.33 -11.36 -7.93
C LYS A 179 19.17 -10.11 -7.69
N LEU A 180 18.54 -8.94 -7.77
CA LEU A 180 19.16 -7.64 -7.53
C LEU A 180 19.22 -7.24 -6.05
N LYS A 181 18.74 -8.08 -5.13
CA LYS A 181 18.65 -7.80 -3.68
C LYS A 181 17.88 -6.50 -3.35
N LEU A 182 16.91 -6.14 -4.18
CA LEU A 182 16.05 -4.96 -3.95
C LEU A 182 14.88 -5.27 -3.00
N GLY A 183 14.44 -6.53 -2.97
CA GLY A 183 13.34 -6.96 -2.13
C GLY A 183 12.85 -8.37 -2.46
N PRO A 184 11.95 -8.92 -1.64
CA PRO A 184 11.43 -10.27 -1.83
C PRO A 184 10.46 -10.42 -3.01
N PHE A 185 9.99 -9.35 -3.65
CA PHE A 185 9.05 -9.45 -4.78
C PHE A 185 9.59 -8.77 -6.03
N ASN A 186 9.42 -9.43 -7.17
CA ASN A 186 9.67 -8.83 -8.48
C ASN A 186 8.49 -7.94 -8.85
N GLU A 187 8.75 -6.83 -9.52
CA GLU A 187 7.68 -5.98 -10.05
C GLU A 187 7.53 -6.16 -11.55
N SER A 188 6.30 -6.08 -12.04
CA SER A 188 6.06 -6.07 -13.47
C SER A 188 6.53 -4.76 -14.11
N TYR A 189 6.86 -4.79 -15.40
CA TYR A 189 7.08 -3.56 -16.15
C TYR A 189 5.86 -2.64 -16.09
N TYR A 190 4.65 -3.19 -16.11
CA TYR A 190 3.39 -2.43 -16.11
C TYR A 190 3.25 -1.63 -14.82
N THR A 191 3.45 -2.28 -13.67
CA THR A 191 3.52 -1.64 -12.34
C THR A 191 4.51 -0.49 -12.32
N MET A 192 5.73 -0.71 -12.79
CA MET A 192 6.78 0.29 -12.70
C MET A 192 6.74 1.34 -13.80
N SER A 193 5.98 1.11 -14.87
CA SER A 193 5.93 2.00 -16.04
C SER A 193 5.43 3.40 -15.69
N GLN A 194 4.43 3.49 -14.81
CA GLN A 194 3.91 4.76 -14.30
C GLN A 194 5.00 5.52 -13.54
N TRP A 195 5.70 4.88 -12.61
CA TRP A 195 6.78 5.53 -11.86
C TRP A 195 7.93 5.99 -12.76
N TYR A 196 8.32 5.20 -13.76
CA TYR A 196 9.30 5.66 -14.75
C TYR A 196 8.82 6.90 -15.50
N ASN A 197 7.57 6.91 -15.96
CA ASN A 197 7.01 8.03 -16.69
C ASN A 197 6.93 9.28 -15.82
N TRP A 198 6.48 9.18 -14.58
CA TRP A 198 6.46 10.32 -13.66
C TRP A 198 7.83 10.94 -13.47
N ASN A 199 8.87 10.11 -13.33
CA ASN A 199 10.24 10.60 -13.21
C ASN A 199 10.77 11.22 -14.51
N LEU A 200 10.55 10.59 -15.65
CA LEU A 200 11.03 11.10 -16.95
C LEU A 200 10.28 12.38 -17.36
N CYS A 201 8.98 12.45 -17.12
CA CYS A 201 8.15 13.64 -17.40
C CYS A 201 8.25 14.71 -16.31
N LYS A 202 8.87 14.40 -15.16
CA LYS A 202 8.97 15.26 -13.97
C LYS A 202 7.62 15.78 -13.49
N ASN A 203 6.59 14.94 -13.56
CA ASN A 203 5.24 15.27 -13.09
C ASN A 203 4.56 14.04 -12.52
N PHE A 204 3.55 14.28 -11.69
CA PHE A 204 2.65 13.23 -11.21
C PHE A 204 1.33 13.32 -11.96
N HIS A 205 1.36 12.95 -13.24
CA HIS A 205 0.14 12.83 -14.04
C HIS A 205 -0.38 11.40 -13.97
N SER A 206 -1.53 11.24 -13.33
CA SER A 206 -2.29 10.00 -13.25
C SER A 206 -3.55 10.18 -14.11
N SER A 207 -3.86 9.18 -14.93
CA SER A 207 -5.08 9.20 -15.77
C SER A 207 -6.33 8.93 -14.95
N PHE A 208 -6.17 8.24 -13.81
CA PHE A 208 -7.19 7.63 -12.96
C PHE A 208 -8.17 6.75 -13.76
N ILE A 209 -8.39 5.52 -13.30
CA ILE A 209 -9.42 4.66 -13.89
C ILE A 209 -10.76 5.37 -13.66
N LYS A 210 -11.47 5.71 -14.74
CA LYS A 210 -12.75 6.43 -14.60
C LYS A 210 -13.77 5.48 -14.01
N GLN A 211 -14.62 5.98 -13.10
CA GLN A 211 -15.72 5.21 -12.53
C GLN A 211 -16.66 4.60 -13.59
N GLY A 212 -16.74 5.18 -14.80
CA GLY A 212 -17.52 4.67 -15.93
C GLY A 212 -16.89 3.50 -16.69
N ASP A 213 -15.60 3.22 -16.49
CA ASP A 213 -14.91 2.06 -17.09
C ASP A 213 -15.04 0.81 -16.19
N MET A 214 -15.79 0.91 -15.08
CA MET A 214 -16.02 -0.15 -14.09
C MET A 214 -17.33 -0.95 -14.32
N ASN A 215 -17.90 -0.90 -15.52
CA ASN A 215 -19.11 -1.65 -15.91
C ASN A 215 -18.78 -2.78 -16.88
#